data_AF-A0A5K1A7A4-F1
#
_entry.id   AF-A0A5K1A7A4-F1
#
_cell.length_a   1.000
_cell.length_b   1.000
_cell.length_c   1.000
_cell.angle_alpha   90.00
_cell.angle_beta   90.00
_cell.angle_gamma   90.00
#
_symmetry.space_group_name_H-M   'P 1'
#
loop_
_entity.id
_entity.type
_entity.pdbx_description
1 polymer ?
#
loop_
_entity_poly.entity_id
_entity_poly.type
_entity_poly.pdbx_seq_one_letter_code
_entity_poly.pdbx_strand_id
1 'polypeptide(L)' 'DGESGWTSLHRALHFGHLAVAGVLLNSGASLTLEDSKCRTPVDLLCGPVCQVVGAKDGS' A
#
# COMPACT_ATOMS: atom_id res chain seq x y z
N ASP A 1 6.50 10.71 -14.96
CA ASP A 1 6.40 11.16 -13.56
C ASP A 1 7.47 10.46 -12.71
N GLY A 2 8.65 11.06 -12.61
CA GLY A 2 9.78 10.51 -11.82
C GLY A 2 9.79 10.94 -10.36
N GLU A 3 8.75 11.65 -9.92
CA GLU A 3 8.78 12.46 -8.70
C GLU A 3 7.94 11.87 -7.56
N SER A 4 7.14 10.84 -7.84
CA SER A 4 6.29 10.23 -6.81
C SER A 4 7.17 9.52 -5.77
N GLY A 5 8.07 8.62 -6.21
CA GLY A 5 8.71 7.62 -5.34
C GLY A 5 7.98 6.26 -5.35
N TRP A 6 6.94 6.12 -6.19
CA TRP A 6 6.10 4.93 -6.23
C TRP A 6 6.85 3.69 -6.67
N THR A 7 6.84 2.69 -5.79
CA THR A 7 7.17 1.31 -6.15
C THR A 7 6.13 0.69 -7.07
N SER A 8 6.46 -0.45 -7.66
CA SER A 8 5.50 -1.27 -8.42
C SER A 8 4.27 -1.62 -7.58
N LEU A 9 4.44 -1.82 -6.27
CA LEU A 9 3.34 -2.15 -5.37
C LEU A 9 2.42 -0.96 -5.11
N HIS A 10 2.97 0.26 -4.98
CA HIS A 10 2.17 1.49 -4.89
C HIS A 10 1.22 1.62 -6.08
N ARG A 11 1.73 1.42 -7.31
CA ARG A 11 0.90 1.47 -8.52
C ARG A 11 -0.16 0.37 -8.53
N ALA A 12 0.23 -0.87 -8.22
CA ALA A 12 -0.71 -2.00 -8.23
C ALA A 12 -1.88 -1.76 -7.27
N LEU A 13 -1.62 -1.27 -6.06
CA LEU A 13 -2.66 -1.01 -5.07
C LEU A 13 -3.50 0.23 -5.40
N HIS A 14 -2.87 1.29 -5.93
CA HIS A 14 -3.56 2.49 -6.39
C HIS A 14 -4.59 2.20 -7.49
N PHE A 15 -4.24 1.33 -8.44
CA PHE A 15 -5.13 0.92 -9.53
C PHE A 15 -6.03 -0.28 -9.18
N GLY A 16 -5.95 -0.82 -7.95
CA GLY A 16 -6.75 -1.98 -7.52
C GLY A 16 -6.34 -3.31 -8.17
N HIS A 17 -5.14 -3.40 -8.73
CA HIS A 17 -4.58 -4.61 -9.36
C HIS A 17 -4.06 -5.60 -8.31
N LEU A 18 -4.98 -6.18 -7.53
CA LEU A 18 -4.67 -7.13 -6.45
C LEU A 18 -3.88 -8.36 -6.91
N ALA A 19 -4.16 -8.89 -8.11
CA ALA A 19 -3.41 -10.01 -8.66
C ALA A 19 -1.92 -9.65 -8.88
N VAL A 20 -1.66 -8.46 -9.42
CA VAL A 20 -0.29 -7.94 -9.61
C VAL A 20 0.36 -7.66 -8.27
N ALA A 21 -0.38 -7.07 -7.32
CA ALA A 21 0.10 -6.84 -5.96
C ALA A 21 0.52 -8.17 -5.28
N GLY A 22 -0.26 -9.24 -5.44
CA GLY A 22 0.06 -10.56 -4.91
C GLY A 22 1.36 -11.14 -5.48
N VAL A 23 1.59 -11.02 -6.79
CA VAL A 23 2.85 -11.45 -7.43
C VAL A 23 4.04 -10.63 -6.92
N LEU A 24 3.88 -9.32 -6.76
CA LEU A 24 4.92 -8.44 -6.23
C LEU A 24 5.26 -8.81 -4.78
N LEU A 25 4.27 -9.09 -3.94
CA LEU A 25 4.46 -9.54 -2.57
C LEU A 25 5.19 -10.89 -2.50
N ASN A 26 4.80 -11.85 -3.33
CA ASN A 26 5.50 -13.13 -3.44
C ASN A 26 6.95 -12.96 -3.92
N SER A 27 7.22 -11.90 -4.68
CA SER A 27 8.57 -11.54 -5.14
C SER A 27 9.38 -10.76 -4.09
N GLY A 28 8.85 -10.55 -2.88
CA GLY A 28 9.52 -9.85 -1.80
C GLY A 28 9.36 -8.32 -1.81
N ALA A 29 8.35 -7.79 -2.51
CA ALA A 29 8.07 -6.36 -2.44
C ALA A 29 7.68 -5.93 -1.02
N SER A 30 8.24 -4.82 -0.55
CA SER A 30 7.95 -4.29 0.78
C SER A 30 6.62 -3.52 0.81
N LEU A 31 5.79 -3.85 1.80
CA LEU A 31 4.56 -3.12 2.15
C LEU A 31 4.82 -1.91 3.06
N THR A 32 6.03 -1.75 3.57
CA THR A 32 6.38 -0.68 4.50
C THR A 32 7.23 0.40 3.84
N LEU A 33 7.54 0.26 2.55
CA LEU A 33 8.37 1.24 1.84
C LEU A 33 7.54 2.48 1.55
N GLU A 34 8.00 3.63 2.03
CA GLU A 34 7.30 4.89 1.84
C GLU A 34 7.67 5.56 0.52
N ASP A 35 6.66 6.18 -0.09
CA ASP A 35 6.77 7.11 -1.21
C ASP A 35 7.38 8.47 -0.77
N SER A 36 7.64 9.38 -1.71
CA SER A 36 8.14 10.74 -1.36
C SER A 36 7.14 11.59 -0.56
N LYS A 37 5.90 11.12 -0.42
CA LYS A 37 4.86 11.71 0.44
C LYS A 37 4.70 10.99 1.79
N CYS A 38 5.66 10.15 2.19
CA CYS A 38 5.57 9.32 3.40
C CYS A 38 4.31 8.45 3.43
N ARG A 39 3.91 7.92 2.26
CA ARG A 39 2.77 7.01 2.13
C ARG A 39 3.29 5.63 1.83
N THR A 40 2.75 4.63 2.49
CA THR A 40 3.03 3.24 2.15
C THR A 40 2.19 2.78 0.96
N PRO A 41 2.48 1.63 0.33
CA PRO A 41 1.66 1.10 -0.74
C PRO A 41 0.22 0.86 -0.30
N VAL A 42 0.02 0.46 0.96
CA VAL A 42 -1.32 0.19 1.52
C VAL A 42 -2.13 1.46 1.76
N ASP A 43 -1.48 2.61 2.00
CA ASP A 43 -2.17 3.90 2.07
C ASP A 43 -2.82 4.30 0.73
N LEU A 44 -2.37 3.72 -0.39
CA LEU A 44 -2.91 3.99 -1.72
C LEU A 44 -4.00 3.00 -2.15
N LEU A 45 -4.39 2.04 -1.31
CA LEU A 45 -5.47 1.10 -1.63
C LEU A 45 -6.74 1.85 -2.01
N CYS A 46 -7.27 1.56 -3.19
CA CYS A 46 -8.57 2.07 -3.64
C CYS A 46 -9.68 1.33 -2.88
N GLY A 47 -9.93 1.73 -1.63
CA GLY A 47 -11.00 1.22 -0.80
C GLY A 47 -10.56 1.02 0.67
N PRO A 48 -11.46 1.21 1.64
CA PRO A 48 -11.14 0.94 3.02
C PRO A 48 -10.87 -0.57 3.15
N VAL A 49 -9.61 -0.95 3.41
CA VAL A 49 -9.39 -2.15 4.20
C VAL A 49 -10.01 -1.80 5.55
N CYS A 50 -11.23 -2.27 5.79
CA CYS A 50 -11.90 -2.07 7.05
C CYS A 50 -10.95 -2.61 8.12
N GLN A 51 -10.44 -1.69 8.92
CA GLN A 51 -9.39 -1.90 9.90
C GLN A 51 -9.91 -2.91 10.92
N VAL A 52 -9.61 -4.20 10.74
CA VAL A 52 -9.77 -5.21 11.80
C VAL A 52 -8.61 -5.10 12.79
N VAL A 53 -8.28 -3.89 13.18
CA VAL A 53 -7.37 -3.61 14.29
C VAL A 53 -8.16 -2.75 15.24
N GLY A 54 -8.56 -3.36 16.35
CA GLY A 54 -9.27 -2.69 17.42
C GLY A 54 -8.49 -1.48 17.89
N ALA A 55 -8.99 -0.29 17.56
CA ALA A 55 -8.70 0.91 18.32
C ALA A 55 -9.34 0.73 19.71
N LYS A 56 -8.54 0.21 20.64
CA LYS A 56 -8.73 0.45 22.07
C LYS A 56 -8.38 1.91 22.33
N ASP A 57 -9.27 2.82 21.96
CA ASP A 57 -9.25 4.16 22.52
C ASP A 57 -9.70 4.02 23.97
N GLY A 58 -8.72 4.03 24.86
CA GLY A 58 -8.91 4.16 26.29
C GLY A 58 -8.54 5.58 26.67
N SER A 59 -9.54 6.40 26.96
CA SER A 59 -9.52 7.51 27.91
C SER A 59 -10.95 7.85 28.33
#